data_AF-A0A951T257-F1
#
_entry.id   AF-A0A951T257-F1
#
_cell.length_a   1.000
_cell.length_b   1.000
_cell.length_c   1.000
_cell.angle_alpha   90.00
_cell.angle_beta   90.00
_cell.angle_gamma   90.00
#
_symmetry.space_group_name_H-M   'P 1'
#
loop_
_entity.id
_entity.type
_entity.pdbx_description
1 polymer ?
#
loop_
_entity_poly.entity_id
_entity_poly.type
_entity_poly.pdbx_seq_one_letter_code
_entity_poly.pdbx_strand_id
1 'polypeptide(L)'
;MRSRSPCRQGGLVLVAFVAFLLVAVGGVLVSAFSLQKARMSRERTTMVALAEAREALVAWSVSHPEHPGMLPYPDRGNDGNYDGNSDCVTAAPTPEQLLGRLPWLGQTNPCPFPHSGLMTALRDSSGQVLWMAVSRNLVYVAPGAYPEIHLALRDVPAAAPWMRVVDGRGGTLASRVAVVLIAPEGVTGSQARVGGAPAVASYLDPLAPHDHADNRDPTFIAAVPQEGFNDRIVYLTIEDWIRLLLPRVIFEVRRTLEGYRRVHGVYPEFASPGGDGVCATGTLDGFLPLSDGDCGAGNALGGFLPPGQVGRWLLSWGPDLGYRRDTPERAILDIDGVSHVITP
;
A
#
# COMPACT_ATOMS: atom_id res chain seq x y z
N MET A 1 -69.82 -12.27 64.90
CA MET A 1 -68.50 -12.24 64.24
C MET A 1 -68.66 -11.59 62.87
N ARG A 2 -68.03 -10.42 62.64
CA ARG A 2 -68.12 -9.66 61.38
C ARG A 2 -67.12 -10.20 60.36
N SER A 3 -67.56 -10.59 59.17
CA SER A 3 -66.65 -10.90 58.06
C SER A 3 -66.06 -9.60 57.51
N ARG A 4 -64.74 -9.59 57.29
CA ARG A 4 -64.04 -8.50 56.60
C ARG A 4 -63.88 -8.90 55.14
N SER A 5 -64.39 -8.08 54.22
CA SER A 5 -64.14 -8.20 52.79
C SER A 5 -62.68 -7.85 52.47
N PRO A 6 -61.98 -8.57 51.56
CA PRO A 6 -60.65 -8.19 51.14
C PRO A 6 -60.70 -6.96 50.22
N CYS A 7 -59.90 -5.94 50.52
CA CYS A 7 -59.67 -4.82 49.61
C CYS A 7 -58.97 -5.31 48.33
N ARG A 8 -59.53 -4.97 47.16
CA ARG A 8 -58.96 -5.23 45.84
C ARG A 8 -57.64 -4.46 45.65
N GLN A 9 -56.50 -5.15 45.78
CA GLN A 9 -55.15 -4.65 45.46
C GLN A 9 -54.74 -4.91 44.00
N GLY A 10 -55.65 -4.74 43.03
CA GLY A 10 -55.37 -5.06 41.62
C GLY A 10 -54.53 -4.01 40.88
N GLY A 11 -54.63 -2.74 41.25
CA GLY A 11 -54.01 -1.64 40.49
C GLY A 11 -52.50 -1.48 40.70
N LEU A 12 -52.00 -1.77 41.91
CA LEU A 12 -50.60 -1.51 42.27
C LEU A 12 -49.65 -2.58 41.68
N VAL A 13 -50.14 -3.82 41.54
CA VAL A 13 -49.40 -4.92 40.89
C VAL A 13 -49.20 -4.63 39.40
N LEU A 14 -50.21 -4.10 38.72
CA LEU A 14 -50.11 -3.75 37.30
C LEU A 14 -49.09 -2.62 37.07
N VAL A 15 -49.12 -1.57 37.90
CA VAL A 15 -48.16 -0.47 37.80
C VAL A 15 -46.73 -0.95 38.09
N ALA A 16 -46.53 -1.80 39.10
CA ALA A 16 -45.24 -2.38 39.40
C ALA A 16 -44.72 -3.28 38.27
N PHE A 17 -45.60 -4.07 37.65
CA PHE A 17 -45.26 -4.92 36.52
C PHE A 17 -44.90 -4.12 35.27
N VAL A 18 -45.66 -3.06 34.95
CA VAL A 18 -45.34 -2.15 33.84
C VAL A 18 -44.04 -1.39 34.09
N ALA A 19 -43.80 -0.91 35.31
CA ALA A 19 -42.54 -0.26 35.67
C ALA A 19 -41.35 -1.23 35.53
N PHE A 20 -41.51 -2.48 35.95
CA PHE A 20 -40.50 -3.52 35.78
C PHE A 20 -40.22 -3.81 34.30
N LEU A 21 -41.26 -3.92 33.47
CA LEU A 21 -41.12 -4.09 32.02
C LEU A 21 -40.39 -2.92 31.37
N LEU A 22 -40.71 -1.68 31.74
CA LEU A 22 -40.03 -0.50 31.21
C LEU A 22 -38.55 -0.46 31.58
N VAL A 23 -38.20 -0.82 32.81
CA VAL A 23 -36.79 -0.92 33.23
C VAL A 23 -36.07 -2.06 32.50
N ALA A 24 -36.71 -3.21 32.34
CA ALA A 24 -36.14 -4.35 31.62
C ALA A 24 -35.89 -4.01 30.14
N VAL A 25 -36.86 -3.41 29.46
CA VAL A 25 -36.71 -2.96 28.06
C VAL A 25 -35.65 -1.87 27.96
N GLY A 26 -35.65 -0.90 28.88
CA GLY A 26 -34.63 0.15 28.94
C GLY A 26 -33.21 -0.43 29.10
N GLY A 27 -33.02 -1.41 29.97
CA GLY A 27 -31.74 -2.10 30.16
C GLY A 27 -31.27 -2.85 28.90
N VAL A 28 -32.19 -3.53 28.20
CA VAL A 28 -31.88 -4.21 26.93
C VAL A 28 -31.48 -3.19 25.85
N LEU A 29 -32.18 -2.07 25.73
CA LEU A 29 -31.84 -1.03 24.75
C LEU A 29 -30.49 -0.35 25.05
N VAL A 30 -30.21 -0.02 26.32
CA VAL A 30 -28.93 0.58 26.73
C VAL A 30 -27.77 -0.38 26.46
N SER A 31 -27.94 -1.66 26.77
CA SER A 31 -26.91 -2.67 26.50
C SER A 31 -26.67 -2.87 25.00
N ALA A 32 -27.72 -2.99 24.19
CA ALA A 32 -27.61 -3.07 22.73
C ALA A 32 -26.87 -1.87 22.13
N PHE A 33 -27.21 -0.65 22.58
CA PHE A 33 -26.57 0.57 22.11
C PHE A 33 -25.10 0.69 22.57
N SER A 34 -24.79 0.26 23.79
CA SER A 34 -23.42 0.23 24.31
C SER A 34 -22.52 -0.71 23.50
N LEU A 35 -23.05 -1.86 23.08
CA LEU A 35 -22.33 -2.85 22.28
C LEU A 35 -22.06 -2.32 20.87
N GLN A 36 -23.04 -1.66 20.25
CA GLN A 36 -22.87 -1.02 18.95
C GLN A 36 -21.82 0.10 19.02
N LYS A 37 -21.87 0.95 20.05
CA LYS A 37 -20.84 1.99 20.27
C LYS A 37 -19.45 1.39 20.43
N ALA A 38 -19.30 0.34 21.22
CA ALA A 38 -18.01 -0.33 21.39
C ALA A 38 -17.49 -0.93 20.08
N ARG A 39 -18.37 -1.54 19.26
CA ARG A 39 -18.01 -2.09 17.94
C ARG A 39 -17.56 -0.99 16.99
N MET A 40 -18.34 0.08 16.83
CA MET A 40 -17.96 1.21 15.98
C MET A 40 -16.65 1.86 16.44
N SER A 41 -16.43 1.97 17.74
CA SER A 41 -15.18 2.51 18.28
C SER A 41 -13.98 1.63 17.91
N ARG A 42 -14.11 0.31 18.02
CA ARG A 42 -13.07 -0.64 17.61
C ARG A 42 -12.78 -0.57 16.12
N GLU A 43 -13.82 -0.61 15.30
CA GLU A 43 -13.68 -0.49 13.84
C GLU A 43 -12.99 0.82 13.46
N ARG A 44 -13.37 1.93 14.11
CA ARG A 44 -12.70 3.22 13.89
C ARG A 44 -11.22 3.16 14.24
N THR A 45 -10.85 2.59 15.39
CA THR A 45 -9.44 2.44 15.79
C THR A 45 -8.66 1.59 14.78
N THR A 46 -9.21 0.46 14.35
CA THR A 46 -8.55 -0.40 13.34
C THR A 46 -8.38 0.34 12.01
N MET A 47 -9.42 1.02 11.53
CA MET A 47 -9.34 1.75 10.25
C MET A 47 -8.36 2.92 10.31
N VAL A 48 -8.24 3.60 11.46
CA VAL A 48 -7.20 4.62 11.67
C VAL A 48 -5.81 3.98 11.59
N ALA A 49 -5.58 2.86 12.27
CA ALA A 49 -4.30 2.16 12.21
C ALA A 49 -3.96 1.70 10.77
N LEU A 50 -4.92 1.16 10.03
CA LEU A 50 -4.73 0.77 8.62
C LEU A 50 -4.43 1.98 7.72
N ALA A 51 -5.09 3.12 7.96
CA ALA A 51 -4.82 4.35 7.22
C ALA A 51 -3.42 4.91 7.52
N GLU A 52 -3.01 4.93 8.79
CA GLU A 52 -1.66 5.34 9.19
C GLU A 52 -0.59 4.41 8.59
N ALA A 53 -0.84 3.10 8.56
CA ALA A 53 0.06 2.14 7.91
C ALA A 53 0.18 2.40 6.41
N ARG A 54 -0.95 2.69 5.75
CA ARG A 54 -0.97 3.04 4.32
C ARG A 54 -0.11 4.27 4.04
N GLU A 55 -0.29 5.34 4.80
CA GLU A 55 0.47 6.58 4.60
C GLU A 55 1.96 6.40 4.92
N ALA A 56 2.29 5.70 6.00
CA ALA A 56 3.68 5.39 6.35
C ALA A 56 4.36 4.58 5.24
N LEU A 57 3.66 3.61 4.65
CA LEU A 57 4.17 2.79 3.56
C LEU A 57 4.38 3.56 2.28
N VAL A 58 3.42 4.41 1.92
CA VAL A 58 3.56 5.30 0.76
C VAL A 58 4.74 6.24 0.97
N ALA A 59 4.86 6.86 2.14
CA ALA A 59 5.98 7.73 2.47
C ALA A 59 7.32 7.00 2.38
N TRP A 60 7.43 5.81 2.99
CA TRP A 60 8.61 4.96 2.92
C TRP A 60 9.00 4.64 1.48
N SER A 61 8.02 4.27 0.65
CA SER A 61 8.24 3.87 -0.74
C SER A 61 8.65 5.04 -1.64
N VAL A 62 7.95 6.17 -1.56
CA VAL A 62 8.23 7.37 -2.37
C VAL A 62 9.54 8.05 -1.96
N SER A 63 9.89 7.98 -0.67
CA SER A 63 11.14 8.55 -0.13
C SER A 63 12.33 7.61 -0.22
N HIS A 64 12.16 6.38 -0.71
CA HIS A 64 13.24 5.41 -0.78
C HIS A 64 14.47 6.01 -1.49
N PRO A 65 15.67 5.96 -0.87
CA PRO A 65 16.82 6.74 -1.32
C PRO A 65 17.34 6.31 -2.70
N GLU A 66 17.24 5.03 -3.04
CA GLU A 66 17.79 4.49 -4.29
C GLU A 66 16.74 3.96 -5.28
N HIS A 67 15.64 3.40 -4.79
CA HIS A 67 14.59 2.77 -5.59
C HIS A 67 13.20 3.31 -5.22
N PRO A 68 12.87 4.58 -5.53
CA PRO A 68 11.55 5.13 -5.27
C PRO A 68 10.43 4.26 -5.86
N GLY A 69 9.41 3.98 -5.05
CA GLY A 69 8.27 3.14 -5.43
C GLY A 69 8.36 1.68 -5.01
N MET A 70 9.56 1.22 -4.64
CA MET A 70 9.75 -0.11 -4.08
C MET A 70 8.93 -0.29 -2.80
N LEU A 71 8.53 -1.53 -2.53
CA LEU A 71 7.91 -1.96 -1.29
C LEU A 71 8.85 -2.83 -0.45
N PRO A 72 8.75 -2.76 0.88
CA PRO A 72 9.52 -3.62 1.76
C PRO A 72 8.96 -5.05 1.72
N TYR A 73 9.81 -6.01 2.08
CA TYR A 73 9.34 -7.36 2.41
C TYR A 73 8.56 -7.33 3.72
N PRO A 74 7.47 -8.11 3.85
CA PRO A 74 6.84 -8.34 5.14
C PRO A 74 7.82 -8.99 6.14
N ASP A 75 7.51 -8.83 7.42
CA ASP A 75 8.16 -9.57 8.52
C ASP A 75 7.49 -10.95 8.62
N ARG A 76 8.17 -11.96 8.08
CA ARG A 76 7.72 -13.36 8.01
C ARG A 76 8.85 -14.36 7.74
N GLY A 77 10.08 -13.96 7.99
CA GLY A 77 11.28 -14.75 7.76
C GLY A 77 11.13 -16.09 8.45
N ASN A 78 11.67 -17.12 7.84
CA ASN A 78 11.70 -18.47 8.43
C ASN A 78 12.68 -18.53 9.62
N ASP A 79 12.91 -17.41 10.31
CA ASP A 79 13.81 -17.23 11.45
C ASP A 79 13.09 -17.42 12.80
N GLY A 80 11.75 -17.51 12.77
CA GLY A 80 10.94 -17.92 13.91
C GLY A 80 10.63 -16.80 14.90
N ASN A 81 10.78 -15.51 14.52
CA ASN A 81 10.40 -14.39 15.36
C ASN A 81 9.80 -13.23 14.57
N TYR A 82 8.88 -12.49 15.20
CA TYR A 82 8.50 -11.16 14.73
C TYR A 82 9.42 -10.16 15.42
N ASP A 83 10.47 -9.74 14.74
CA ASP A 83 11.46 -8.80 15.29
C ASP A 83 11.19 -7.35 14.87
N GLY A 84 10.31 -7.14 13.88
CA GLY A 84 9.96 -5.85 13.32
C GLY A 84 10.71 -5.48 12.04
N ASN A 85 11.63 -6.34 11.58
CA ASN A 85 12.43 -6.12 10.38
C ASN A 85 11.79 -6.77 9.15
N SER A 86 12.12 -6.25 7.97
CA SER A 86 11.73 -6.91 6.71
C SER A 86 12.56 -8.15 6.46
N ASP A 87 11.90 -9.24 6.10
CA ASP A 87 12.55 -10.51 5.80
C ASP A 87 12.79 -10.70 4.31
N CYS A 88 13.65 -9.84 3.78
CA CYS A 88 14.08 -9.96 2.40
C CYS A 88 14.70 -11.32 2.12
N VAL A 89 14.66 -11.74 0.86
CA VAL A 89 15.10 -13.07 0.45
C VAL A 89 16.33 -12.98 -0.44
N THR A 90 17.19 -14.00 -0.37
CA THR A 90 18.41 -14.11 -1.18
C THR A 90 18.20 -14.91 -2.49
N ALA A 91 16.95 -15.31 -2.77
CA ALA A 91 16.51 -15.94 -4.01
C ALA A 91 15.19 -15.31 -4.50
N ALA A 92 14.63 -15.82 -5.59
CA ALA A 92 13.33 -15.35 -6.06
C ALA A 92 12.22 -15.64 -5.01
N PRO A 93 11.38 -14.66 -4.63
CA PRO A 93 10.47 -14.82 -3.50
C PRO A 93 9.35 -15.81 -3.79
N THR A 94 9.11 -16.76 -2.88
CA THR A 94 7.94 -17.63 -2.94
C THR A 94 6.70 -16.88 -2.42
N PRO A 95 5.47 -17.30 -2.76
CA PRO A 95 4.24 -16.68 -2.25
C PRO A 95 4.23 -16.54 -0.72
N GLU A 96 4.80 -17.53 -0.03
CA GLU A 96 4.88 -17.55 1.42
C GLU A 96 5.68 -16.38 2.01
N GLN A 97 6.58 -15.78 1.24
CA GLN A 97 7.45 -14.66 1.65
C GLN A 97 6.85 -13.30 1.30
N LEU A 98 5.72 -13.27 0.61
CA LEU A 98 5.04 -12.04 0.16
C LEU A 98 3.83 -11.67 1.01
N LEU A 99 3.54 -12.45 2.05
CA LEU A 99 2.53 -12.17 3.07
C LEU A 99 3.20 -12.26 4.44
N GLY A 100 2.99 -11.29 5.32
CA GLY A 100 3.64 -11.28 6.64
C GLY A 100 3.14 -10.15 7.50
N ARG A 101 3.76 -9.95 8.66
CA ARG A 101 3.47 -8.77 9.48
C ARG A 101 4.08 -7.53 8.85
N LEU A 102 3.49 -6.37 9.13
CA LEU A 102 4.03 -5.10 8.70
C LEU A 102 5.37 -4.85 9.43
N PRO A 103 6.50 -4.71 8.72
CA PRO A 103 7.76 -4.34 9.33
C PRO A 103 7.67 -2.89 9.85
N TRP A 104 8.42 -2.56 10.90
CA TRP A 104 8.42 -1.20 11.47
C TRP A 104 9.81 -0.69 11.85
N LEU A 105 10.81 -1.56 12.02
CA LEU A 105 12.18 -1.18 12.37
C LEU A 105 13.05 -0.86 11.16
N GLY A 106 12.87 -1.57 10.05
CA GLY A 106 13.57 -1.31 8.80
C GLY A 106 13.91 -2.56 8.00
N GLN A 107 14.72 -2.34 6.97
CA GLN A 107 15.34 -3.41 6.20
C GLN A 107 16.77 -3.61 6.72
N THR A 108 17.13 -4.84 7.06
CA THR A 108 18.49 -5.22 7.50
C THR A 108 18.97 -6.43 6.72
N ASN A 109 20.24 -6.80 6.80
CA ASN A 109 20.78 -8.00 6.15
C ASN A 109 19.86 -9.22 6.40
N PRO A 110 19.37 -9.96 5.37
CA PRO A 110 19.87 -10.04 3.99
C PRO A 110 19.30 -9.04 2.98
N CYS A 111 18.52 -8.05 3.42
CA CYS A 111 18.09 -6.96 2.54
C CYS A 111 19.32 -6.22 2.00
N PRO A 112 19.44 -6.06 0.66
CA PRO A 112 20.64 -5.52 0.02
C PRO A 112 20.91 -4.06 0.37
N PHE A 113 19.90 -3.32 0.84
CA PHE A 113 20.05 -1.95 1.32
C PHE A 113 19.33 -1.73 2.66
N PRO A 114 20.06 -1.37 3.72
CA PRO A 114 19.43 -0.92 4.93
C PRO A 114 18.62 0.34 4.68
N HIS A 115 17.35 0.31 5.06
CA HIS A 115 16.46 1.46 4.97
C HIS A 115 15.69 1.58 6.28
N SER A 116 15.46 2.82 6.71
CA SER A 116 14.72 3.14 7.93
C SER A 116 13.38 2.44 7.96
N GLY A 117 12.92 2.08 9.15
CA GLY A 117 11.59 1.52 9.37
C GLY A 117 10.47 2.45 8.97
N LEU A 118 9.28 1.86 8.78
CA LEU A 118 8.06 2.58 8.45
C LEU A 118 7.67 3.59 9.53
N MET A 119 7.77 3.21 10.81
CA MET A 119 7.61 4.08 11.98
C MET A 119 7.61 3.25 13.29
N THR A 120 6.43 3.04 13.89
CA THR A 120 6.16 2.25 15.08
C THR A 120 5.33 1.01 14.72
N ALA A 121 5.34 0.01 15.58
CA ALA A 121 4.49 -1.17 15.45
C ALA A 121 3.00 -0.79 15.61
N LEU A 122 2.35 -0.45 14.50
CA LEU A 122 0.92 -0.16 14.46
C LEU A 122 0.10 -1.38 14.83
N ARG A 123 -0.97 -1.13 15.59
CA ARG A 123 -1.84 -2.17 16.11
C ARG A 123 -3.30 -1.86 15.86
N ASP A 124 -4.07 -2.91 15.61
CA ASP A 124 -5.52 -2.84 15.50
C ASP A 124 -6.21 -2.67 16.87
N SER A 125 -7.54 -2.63 16.85
CA SER A 125 -8.35 -2.45 18.07
C SER A 125 -8.21 -3.57 19.11
N SER A 126 -7.68 -4.72 18.71
CA SER A 126 -7.43 -5.88 19.56
C SER A 126 -5.98 -5.99 20.02
N GLY A 127 -5.13 -5.02 19.65
CA GLY A 127 -3.73 -4.96 20.00
C GLY A 127 -2.82 -5.82 19.13
N GLN A 128 -3.32 -6.38 18.02
CA GLN A 128 -2.46 -7.13 17.10
C GLN A 128 -1.73 -6.21 16.15
N VAL A 129 -0.51 -6.63 15.79
CA VAL A 129 0.24 -6.00 14.71
C VAL A 129 -0.47 -6.22 13.38
N LEU A 130 -0.47 -5.19 12.54
CA LEU A 130 -0.98 -5.29 11.18
C LEU A 130 -0.15 -6.25 10.32
N TRP A 131 -0.80 -6.83 9.33
CA TRP A 131 -0.22 -7.68 8.30
C TRP A 131 -0.16 -6.94 6.97
N MET A 132 0.68 -7.43 6.08
CA MET A 132 0.91 -6.91 4.75
C MET A 132 1.07 -8.08 3.78
N ALA A 133 0.36 -8.02 2.67
CA ALA A 133 0.67 -8.75 1.45
C ALA A 133 1.24 -7.78 0.42
N VAL A 134 2.32 -8.16 -0.26
CA VAL A 134 3.00 -7.32 -1.24
C VAL A 134 3.12 -8.00 -2.60
N SER A 135 2.92 -7.25 -3.67
CA SER A 135 3.14 -7.76 -5.03
C SER A 135 4.61 -8.06 -5.27
N ARG A 136 4.88 -9.23 -5.85
CA ARG A 136 6.22 -9.64 -6.32
C ARG A 136 6.85 -8.60 -7.27
N ASN A 137 6.03 -7.84 -7.99
CA ASN A 137 6.46 -6.85 -8.97
C ASN A 137 7.05 -5.58 -8.33
N LEU A 138 6.92 -5.41 -7.02
CA LEU A 138 7.32 -4.20 -6.30
C LEU A 138 8.35 -4.45 -5.20
N VAL A 139 8.87 -5.67 -5.08
CA VAL A 139 9.91 -6.03 -4.10
C VAL A 139 11.23 -6.37 -4.78
N TYR A 140 12.30 -6.39 -4.00
CA TYR A 140 13.63 -6.77 -4.47
C TYR A 140 13.66 -8.26 -4.80
N VAL A 141 14.05 -8.65 -6.01
CA VAL A 141 14.21 -10.06 -6.37
C VAL A 141 15.69 -10.40 -6.44
N ALA A 142 16.15 -11.27 -5.54
CA ALA A 142 17.53 -11.70 -5.54
C ALA A 142 17.83 -12.76 -6.63
N PRO A 143 19.05 -12.76 -7.20
CA PRO A 143 20.11 -11.77 -6.98
C PRO A 143 19.93 -10.51 -7.86
N GLY A 144 19.88 -9.33 -7.23
CA GLY A 144 20.18 -8.04 -7.85
C GLY A 144 19.08 -7.34 -8.66
N ALA A 145 17.86 -7.88 -8.76
CA ALA A 145 16.79 -7.26 -9.53
C ALA A 145 15.92 -6.36 -8.64
N TYR A 146 16.17 -5.05 -8.69
CA TYR A 146 15.24 -4.05 -8.18
C TYR A 146 14.06 -3.89 -9.15
N PRO A 147 12.86 -3.58 -8.65
CA PRO A 147 11.71 -3.36 -9.52
C PRO A 147 11.93 -2.07 -10.34
N GLU A 148 11.78 -2.17 -11.65
CA GLU A 148 11.74 -1.02 -12.55
C GLU A 148 10.32 -0.46 -12.58
N ILE A 149 10.06 0.55 -11.75
CA ILE A 149 8.71 1.08 -11.54
C ILE A 149 8.51 2.29 -12.45
N HIS A 150 7.67 2.12 -13.46
CA HIS A 150 7.33 3.08 -14.51
C HIS A 150 5.93 2.74 -15.07
N LEU A 151 5.38 3.50 -16.02
CA LEU A 151 3.97 3.34 -16.43
C LEU A 151 3.69 1.97 -17.06
N ALA A 152 4.63 1.41 -17.83
CA ALA A 152 4.49 0.10 -18.46
C ALA A 152 4.40 -1.05 -17.45
N LEU A 153 4.80 -0.84 -16.18
CA LEU A 153 4.65 -1.84 -15.13
C LEU A 153 3.17 -2.24 -14.90
N ARG A 154 2.22 -1.35 -15.24
CA ARG A 154 0.77 -1.61 -15.17
C ARG A 154 0.35 -2.81 -16.02
N ASP A 155 1.13 -3.13 -17.06
CA ASP A 155 0.79 -4.12 -18.08
C ASP A 155 1.69 -5.37 -18.01
N VAL A 156 2.44 -5.56 -16.92
CA VAL A 156 3.30 -6.74 -16.71
C VAL A 156 2.51 -8.03 -16.96
N PRO A 157 2.91 -8.85 -17.95
CA PRO A 157 2.22 -10.10 -18.26
C PRO A 157 2.49 -11.20 -17.21
N ALA A 158 1.71 -12.29 -17.30
CA ALA A 158 1.45 -13.35 -16.32
C ALA A 158 2.63 -14.08 -15.62
N ALA A 159 3.89 -13.70 -15.82
CA ALA A 159 5.04 -14.32 -15.13
C ALA A 159 5.07 -14.01 -13.61
N ALA A 160 4.44 -12.91 -13.18
CA ALA A 160 4.15 -12.61 -11.79
C ALA A 160 2.80 -11.88 -11.72
N PRO A 161 1.68 -12.64 -11.64
CA PRO A 161 0.35 -12.04 -11.65
C PRO A 161 0.21 -11.11 -10.46
N TRP A 162 -0.44 -9.98 -10.71
CA TRP A 162 -0.81 -9.08 -9.63
C TRP A 162 -1.83 -9.73 -8.67
N MET A 163 -1.83 -9.26 -7.43
CA MET A 163 -2.84 -9.64 -6.46
C MET A 163 -4.22 -9.10 -6.85
N ARG A 164 -5.26 -9.70 -6.28
CA ARG A 164 -6.66 -9.32 -6.49
C ARG A 164 -7.34 -9.10 -5.16
N VAL A 165 -8.34 -8.21 -5.16
CA VAL A 165 -9.27 -8.06 -4.05
C VAL A 165 -10.68 -8.33 -4.54
N VAL A 166 -11.42 -9.16 -3.80
CA VAL A 166 -12.80 -9.55 -4.09
C VAL A 166 -13.71 -9.21 -2.91
N ASP A 167 -15.01 -9.16 -3.14
CA ASP A 167 -16.01 -9.09 -2.08
C ASP A 167 -16.25 -10.48 -1.44
N GLY A 168 -17.04 -10.53 -0.37
CA GLY A 168 -17.39 -11.79 0.32
C GLY A 168 -18.20 -12.79 -0.51
N ARG A 169 -18.55 -12.47 -1.76
CA ARG A 169 -19.22 -13.36 -2.72
C ARG A 169 -18.30 -13.77 -3.88
N GLY A 170 -17.03 -13.33 -3.87
CA GLY A 170 -16.06 -13.56 -4.94
C GLY A 170 -16.14 -12.58 -6.12
N GLY A 171 -16.96 -11.53 -6.02
CA GLY A 171 -17.02 -10.45 -7.01
C GLY A 171 -15.72 -9.63 -6.98
N THR A 172 -15.11 -9.35 -8.14
CA THR A 172 -13.84 -8.60 -8.18
C THR A 172 -14.07 -7.13 -7.83
N LEU A 173 -13.40 -6.64 -6.78
CA LEU A 173 -13.39 -5.24 -6.37
C LEU A 173 -12.19 -4.49 -6.94
N ALA A 174 -11.02 -5.15 -6.98
CA ALA A 174 -9.82 -4.63 -7.59
C ALA A 174 -8.98 -5.74 -8.22
N SER A 175 -8.41 -5.43 -9.37
CA SER A 175 -7.31 -6.16 -9.99
C SER A 175 -6.05 -5.32 -9.90
N ARG A 176 -4.89 -5.93 -10.16
CA ARG A 176 -3.61 -5.23 -10.15
C ARG A 176 -3.25 -4.59 -8.82
N VAL A 177 -3.52 -5.34 -7.74
CA VAL A 177 -3.27 -4.88 -6.38
C VAL A 177 -1.76 -4.96 -6.08
N ALA A 178 -1.19 -3.82 -5.68
CA ALA A 178 0.21 -3.64 -5.35
C ALA A 178 0.51 -4.10 -3.91
N VAL A 179 -0.38 -3.76 -2.98
CA VAL A 179 -0.25 -4.09 -1.56
C VAL A 179 -1.64 -4.23 -0.93
N VAL A 180 -1.75 -5.14 0.03
CA VAL A 180 -2.88 -5.27 0.95
C VAL A 180 -2.36 -5.16 2.38
N LEU A 181 -2.91 -4.23 3.14
CA LEU A 181 -2.72 -4.11 4.59
C LEU A 181 -3.89 -4.78 5.29
N ILE A 182 -3.62 -5.63 6.27
CA ILE A 182 -4.61 -6.51 6.89
C ILE A 182 -4.55 -6.32 8.40
N ALA A 183 -5.69 -6.08 9.04
CA ALA A 183 -5.84 -6.12 10.48
C ALA A 183 -6.48 -7.46 10.86
N PRO A 184 -5.78 -8.33 11.62
CA PRO A 184 -6.26 -9.66 11.99
C PRO A 184 -7.32 -9.67 13.09
N GLU A 185 -7.57 -8.51 13.72
CA GLU A 185 -8.56 -8.34 14.79
C GLU A 185 -8.43 -9.37 15.93
N GLY A 186 -9.48 -9.52 16.74
CA GLY A 186 -9.50 -10.50 17.82
C GLY A 186 -9.51 -11.94 17.32
N VAL A 187 -9.05 -12.88 18.16
CA VAL A 187 -9.03 -14.32 17.86
C VAL A 187 -10.41 -14.83 17.39
N THR A 188 -10.44 -15.54 16.27
CA THR A 188 -11.62 -16.25 15.77
C THR A 188 -11.39 -17.77 15.78
N GLY A 189 -12.48 -18.54 15.90
CA GLY A 189 -12.43 -20.01 15.77
C GLY A 189 -11.37 -20.69 16.63
N SER A 190 -10.45 -21.40 15.98
CA SER A 190 -9.34 -22.14 16.61
C SER A 190 -7.98 -21.44 16.51
N GLN A 191 -7.95 -20.14 16.20
CA GLN A 191 -6.70 -19.39 16.10
C GLN A 191 -5.93 -19.43 17.43
N ALA A 192 -4.65 -19.79 17.34
CA ALA A 192 -3.75 -19.88 18.48
C ALA A 192 -2.51 -19.02 18.22
N ARG A 193 -2.51 -17.80 18.80
CA ARG A 193 -1.45 -16.79 18.65
C ARG A 193 -0.28 -16.99 19.61
N VAL A 194 -0.07 -18.23 20.07
CA VAL A 194 0.93 -18.60 21.07
C VAL A 194 2.12 -19.28 20.38
N GLY A 195 3.35 -18.93 20.77
CA GLY A 195 4.60 -19.41 20.16
C GLY A 195 5.51 -18.28 19.66
N GLY A 196 6.78 -18.58 19.34
CA GLY A 196 7.77 -17.60 18.88
C GLY A 196 7.42 -16.94 17.54
N ALA A 197 6.92 -17.74 16.58
CA ALA A 197 6.36 -17.27 15.31
C ALA A 197 5.19 -18.16 14.88
N PRO A 198 3.95 -17.86 15.30
CA PRO A 198 2.78 -18.64 14.88
C PRO A 198 2.50 -18.43 13.39
N ALA A 199 1.95 -19.45 12.73
CA ALA A 199 1.66 -19.45 11.29
C ALA A 199 0.61 -18.38 10.90
N VAL A 200 0.45 -18.10 9.61
CA VAL A 200 -0.57 -17.15 9.14
C VAL A 200 -1.98 -17.52 9.60
N ALA A 201 -2.33 -18.81 9.54
CA ALA A 201 -3.61 -19.32 10.02
C ALA A 201 -3.83 -19.14 11.53
N SER A 202 -2.81 -18.77 12.30
CA SER A 202 -2.95 -18.37 13.70
C SER A 202 -3.46 -16.93 13.86
N TYR A 203 -3.46 -16.13 12.79
CA TYR A 203 -3.81 -14.71 12.82
C TYR A 203 -4.91 -14.33 11.83
N LEU A 204 -4.81 -14.81 10.58
CA LEU A 204 -5.70 -14.44 9.48
C LEU A 204 -6.81 -15.47 9.31
N ASP A 205 -7.93 -15.02 8.77
CA ASP A 205 -9.17 -15.78 8.72
C ASP A 205 -9.43 -16.42 7.35
N PRO A 206 -9.90 -17.68 7.32
CA PRO A 206 -10.37 -18.30 6.10
C PRO A 206 -11.79 -17.85 5.73
N LEU A 207 -12.04 -17.63 4.43
CA LEU A 207 -13.39 -17.32 3.93
C LEU A 207 -13.61 -17.79 2.48
N ALA A 208 -14.15 -18.99 2.31
CA ALA A 208 -14.37 -19.57 0.99
C ALA A 208 -15.08 -18.62 0.00
N PRO A 209 -14.63 -18.56 -1.27
CA PRO A 209 -13.70 -19.49 -1.91
C PRO A 209 -12.20 -19.13 -1.77
N HIS A 210 -11.86 -17.99 -1.16
CA HIS A 210 -10.46 -17.58 -0.95
C HIS A 210 -10.08 -17.70 0.53
N ASP A 211 -8.80 -17.57 0.85
CA ASP A 211 -8.35 -17.84 2.21
C ASP A 211 -7.18 -16.92 2.59
N HIS A 212 -7.40 -15.97 3.51
CA HIS A 212 -6.29 -15.16 4.02
C HIS A 212 -5.34 -15.98 4.89
N ALA A 213 -5.81 -17.12 5.43
CA ALA A 213 -5.00 -18.07 6.17
C ALA A 213 -4.09 -18.93 5.25
N ASP A 214 -4.26 -18.85 3.92
CA ASP A 214 -3.38 -19.46 2.92
C ASP A 214 -2.46 -18.40 2.29
N ASN A 215 -1.16 -18.55 2.49
CA ASN A 215 -0.15 -17.64 1.93
C ASN A 215 0.21 -17.93 0.46
N ARG A 216 -0.53 -18.82 -0.21
CA ARG A 216 -0.38 -19.12 -1.64
C ARG A 216 -1.46 -18.51 -2.53
N ASP A 217 -2.58 -18.08 -1.97
CA ASP A 217 -3.64 -17.40 -2.71
C ASP A 217 -3.32 -15.89 -2.81
N PRO A 218 -3.07 -15.34 -4.01
CA PRO A 218 -2.85 -13.90 -4.18
C PRO A 218 -4.17 -13.09 -4.18
N THR A 219 -5.28 -13.68 -3.72
CA THR A 219 -6.60 -13.07 -3.68
C THR A 219 -7.05 -12.79 -2.24
N PHE A 220 -7.41 -11.54 -1.99
CA PHE A 220 -7.85 -11.07 -0.67
C PHE A 220 -9.33 -10.69 -0.71
N ILE A 221 -10.01 -10.83 0.42
CA ILE A 221 -11.44 -10.61 0.56
C ILE A 221 -11.68 -9.35 1.40
N ALA A 222 -12.39 -8.38 0.84
CA ALA A 222 -13.01 -7.29 1.59
C ALA A 222 -14.48 -7.64 1.86
N ALA A 223 -14.76 -8.18 3.05
CA ALA A 223 -16.11 -8.56 3.46
C ALA A 223 -16.51 -7.95 4.81
N VAL A 224 -17.82 -7.97 5.07
CA VAL A 224 -18.39 -7.66 6.39
C VAL A 224 -18.04 -8.79 7.34
N PRO A 225 -17.76 -8.53 8.64
CA PRO A 225 -17.41 -9.59 9.57
C PRO A 225 -18.56 -10.56 9.74
N GLN A 226 -18.20 -11.81 9.87
CA GLN A 226 -19.11 -12.92 10.10
C GLN A 226 -18.44 -13.94 11.01
N GLU A 227 -19.15 -15.01 11.34
CA GLU A 227 -18.59 -16.08 12.15
C GLU A 227 -17.36 -16.67 11.46
N GLY A 228 -16.21 -16.65 12.15
CA GLY A 228 -14.94 -17.13 11.62
C GLY A 228 -14.21 -16.19 10.66
N PHE A 229 -14.72 -14.98 10.41
CA PHE A 229 -14.05 -13.98 9.58
C PHE A 229 -14.28 -12.56 10.11
N ASN A 230 -13.25 -11.92 10.64
CA ASN A 230 -13.21 -10.56 11.13
C ASN A 230 -12.04 -9.72 10.58
N ASP A 231 -11.13 -10.30 9.78
CA ASP A 231 -10.07 -9.58 9.07
C ASP A 231 -10.58 -8.30 8.38
N ARG A 232 -9.83 -7.21 8.55
CA ARG A 232 -10.09 -5.93 7.85
C ARG A 232 -8.95 -5.60 6.92
N ILE A 233 -9.26 -5.15 5.70
CA ILE A 233 -8.23 -4.82 4.73
C ILE A 233 -8.35 -3.40 4.19
N VAL A 234 -7.19 -2.80 3.90
CA VAL A 234 -7.04 -1.65 3.01
C VAL A 234 -6.02 -2.04 1.95
N TYR A 235 -6.22 -1.64 0.71
CA TYR A 235 -5.34 -2.02 -0.39
C TYR A 235 -5.02 -0.83 -1.28
N LEU A 236 -3.95 -0.97 -2.07
CA LEU A 236 -3.60 -0.04 -3.13
C LEU A 236 -3.33 -0.80 -4.42
N THR A 237 -3.82 -0.29 -5.54
CA THR A 237 -3.49 -0.85 -6.86
C THR A 237 -2.20 -0.25 -7.39
N ILE A 238 -1.64 -0.85 -8.45
CA ILE A 238 -0.47 -0.29 -9.14
C ILE A 238 -0.77 1.09 -9.75
N GLU A 239 -2.02 1.36 -10.15
CA GLU A 239 -2.42 2.69 -10.62
C GLU A 239 -2.33 3.72 -9.49
N ASP A 240 -2.85 3.38 -8.32
CA ASP A 240 -2.75 4.25 -7.14
C ASP A 240 -1.29 4.46 -6.76
N TRP A 241 -0.49 3.39 -6.78
CA TRP A 241 0.92 3.41 -6.44
C TRP A 241 1.73 4.33 -7.35
N ILE A 242 1.55 4.19 -8.68
CA ILE A 242 2.21 5.03 -9.67
C ILE A 242 1.78 6.50 -9.50
N ARG A 243 0.49 6.79 -9.30
CA ARG A 243 0.02 8.16 -9.08
C ARG A 243 0.68 8.83 -7.88
N LEU A 244 0.94 8.08 -6.82
CA LEU A 244 1.64 8.57 -5.63
C LEU A 244 3.13 8.83 -5.88
N LEU A 245 3.72 8.17 -6.88
CA LEU A 245 5.12 8.37 -7.29
C LEU A 245 5.32 9.54 -8.26
N LEU A 246 4.31 9.90 -9.07
CA LEU A 246 4.44 10.95 -10.09
C LEU A 246 5.03 12.27 -9.54
N PRO A 247 4.63 12.79 -8.36
CA PRO A 247 5.24 14.01 -7.82
C PRO A 247 6.74 13.90 -7.62
N ARG A 248 7.25 12.72 -7.21
CA ARG A 248 8.70 12.48 -7.06
C ARG A 248 9.39 12.45 -8.43
N VAL A 249 8.80 11.79 -9.41
CA VAL A 249 9.34 11.75 -10.80
C VAL A 249 9.44 13.17 -11.36
N ILE A 250 8.35 13.93 -11.29
CA ILE A 250 8.28 15.32 -11.78
C ILE A 250 9.33 16.19 -11.08
N PHE A 251 9.52 16.03 -9.77
CA PHE A 251 10.53 16.76 -9.01
C PHE A 251 11.95 16.47 -9.50
N GLU A 252 12.32 15.20 -9.67
CA GLU A 252 13.66 14.83 -10.13
C GLU A 252 13.91 15.24 -11.59
N VAL A 253 12.91 15.11 -12.46
CA VAL A 253 12.99 15.59 -13.86
C VAL A 253 13.17 17.10 -13.91
N ARG A 254 12.36 17.85 -13.15
CA ARG A 254 12.47 19.32 -13.06
C ARG A 254 13.87 19.73 -12.59
N ARG A 255 14.35 19.11 -11.50
CA ARG A 255 15.69 19.39 -10.96
C ARG A 255 16.79 19.13 -12.00
N THR A 256 16.66 18.04 -12.76
CA THR A 256 17.60 17.67 -13.82
C THR A 256 17.59 18.69 -14.97
N LEU A 257 16.40 19.08 -15.43
CA LEU A 257 16.23 20.09 -16.49
C LEU A 257 16.73 21.47 -16.07
N GLU A 258 16.46 21.89 -14.83
CA GLU A 258 16.97 23.14 -14.27
C GLU A 258 18.50 23.11 -14.14
N GLY A 259 19.07 21.97 -13.73
CA GLY A 259 20.51 21.76 -13.69
C GLY A 259 21.16 21.97 -15.07
N TYR A 260 20.58 21.34 -16.09
CA TYR A 260 21.00 21.54 -17.49
C TYR A 260 20.92 23.01 -17.89
N ARG A 261 19.75 23.65 -17.71
CA ARG A 261 19.53 25.04 -18.10
C ARG A 261 20.49 26.01 -17.41
N ARG A 262 20.83 25.80 -16.13
CA ARG A 262 21.78 26.68 -15.43
C ARG A 262 23.17 26.68 -16.06
N VAL A 263 23.59 25.55 -16.65
CA VAL A 263 24.89 25.42 -17.31
C VAL A 263 24.83 25.92 -18.75
N HIS A 264 23.76 25.63 -19.48
CA HIS A 264 23.66 25.88 -20.92
C HIS A 264 22.86 27.12 -21.32
N GLY A 265 22.16 27.77 -20.37
CA GLY A 265 21.27 28.91 -20.62
C GLY A 265 19.93 28.55 -21.26
N VAL A 266 19.77 27.31 -21.74
CA VAL A 266 18.58 26.82 -22.43
C VAL A 266 18.20 25.42 -21.94
N TYR A 267 16.95 25.02 -22.10
CA TYR A 267 16.56 23.62 -21.93
C TYR A 267 17.04 22.74 -23.10
N PRO A 268 17.30 21.45 -22.86
CA PRO A 268 17.87 20.56 -23.88
C PRO A 268 16.90 20.33 -25.03
N GLU A 269 17.43 19.81 -26.14
CA GLU A 269 16.66 19.33 -27.30
C GLU A 269 15.84 18.08 -26.95
N PHE A 270 15.31 17.35 -27.93
CA PHE A 270 14.39 16.23 -27.71
C PHE A 270 15.07 14.89 -27.96
N ALA A 271 14.62 13.84 -27.27
CA ALA A 271 14.83 12.48 -27.75
C ALA A 271 13.87 12.17 -28.91
N SER A 272 14.27 11.23 -29.76
CA SER A 272 13.42 10.75 -30.86
C SER A 272 12.06 10.27 -30.34
N PRO A 273 10.97 10.39 -31.12
CA PRO A 273 9.65 9.83 -30.77
C PRO A 273 9.63 8.30 -30.62
N GLY A 274 10.74 7.60 -30.89
CA GLY A 274 10.89 6.17 -30.65
C GLY A 274 11.07 5.80 -29.17
N GLY A 275 11.23 6.79 -28.28
CA GLY A 275 11.31 6.57 -26.83
C GLY A 275 12.61 5.93 -26.34
N ASP A 276 13.65 5.91 -27.19
CA ASP A 276 14.98 5.37 -26.86
C ASP A 276 15.80 6.30 -25.94
N GLY A 277 15.30 7.50 -25.66
CA GLY A 277 15.99 8.51 -24.86
C GLY A 277 17.25 9.07 -25.54
N VAL A 278 17.43 8.80 -26.84
CA VAL A 278 18.57 9.29 -27.62
C VAL A 278 18.22 10.64 -28.23
N CYS A 279 19.01 11.67 -27.90
CA CYS A 279 18.80 13.01 -28.41
C CYS A 279 18.89 13.04 -29.95
N ALA A 280 17.92 13.69 -30.58
CA ALA A 280 17.80 13.79 -32.03
C ALA A 280 17.57 15.26 -32.44
N THR A 281 18.25 15.71 -33.49
CA THR A 281 18.07 17.07 -34.04
C THR A 281 16.89 17.11 -35.03
N GLY A 282 16.19 18.24 -35.08
CA GLY A 282 15.14 18.49 -36.08
C GLY A 282 13.74 17.97 -35.72
N THR A 283 13.55 17.49 -34.50
CA THR A 283 12.25 17.18 -33.90
C THR A 283 11.68 18.42 -33.21
N LEU A 284 10.35 18.55 -33.15
CA LEU A 284 9.66 19.65 -32.45
C LEU A 284 9.02 19.19 -31.12
N ASP A 285 8.92 17.88 -30.95
CA ASP A 285 8.39 17.16 -29.81
C ASP A 285 9.03 15.77 -29.72
N GLY A 286 9.01 15.18 -28.54
CA GLY A 286 9.58 13.86 -28.32
C GLY A 286 9.60 13.48 -26.84
N PHE A 287 10.64 12.76 -26.45
CA PHE A 287 10.87 12.33 -25.06
C PHE A 287 12.04 13.10 -24.45
N LEU A 288 12.30 12.90 -23.15
CA LEU A 288 13.49 13.47 -22.52
C LEU A 288 14.77 12.92 -23.18
N PRO A 289 15.73 13.79 -23.57
CA PRO A 289 17.03 13.35 -24.07
C PRO A 289 17.88 12.83 -22.91
N LEU A 290 17.91 11.52 -22.72
CA LEU A 290 18.68 10.89 -21.64
C LEU A 290 20.14 10.64 -22.05
N SER A 291 20.43 10.59 -23.35
CA SER A 291 21.77 10.41 -23.92
C SER A 291 22.00 11.32 -25.13
N ASP A 292 23.28 11.70 -25.36
CA ASP A 292 23.68 12.80 -26.25
C ASP A 292 23.34 12.61 -27.73
N GLY A 293 23.25 11.36 -28.21
CA GLY A 293 22.81 11.03 -29.57
C GLY A 293 23.43 11.90 -30.67
N ASP A 294 22.57 12.33 -31.61
CA ASP A 294 22.95 13.20 -32.74
C ASP A 294 23.09 14.67 -32.35
N CYS A 295 22.66 15.04 -31.14
CA CYS A 295 22.77 16.40 -30.63
C CYS A 295 24.21 16.78 -30.26
N GLY A 296 25.10 15.80 -30.06
CA GLY A 296 26.48 16.01 -29.67
C GLY A 296 26.70 16.06 -28.15
N ALA A 297 27.96 15.94 -27.73
CA ALA A 297 28.32 15.75 -26.34
C ALA A 297 27.86 16.90 -25.42
N GLY A 298 27.19 16.56 -24.31
CA GLY A 298 26.69 17.53 -23.34
C GLY A 298 25.38 18.22 -23.73
N ASN A 299 24.68 17.72 -24.75
CA ASN A 299 23.40 18.27 -25.20
C ASN A 299 22.19 17.46 -24.72
N ALA A 300 22.41 16.37 -23.96
CA ALA A 300 21.39 15.61 -23.26
C ALA A 300 21.50 15.69 -21.73
N LEU A 301 20.55 15.08 -21.04
CA LEU A 301 20.43 15.07 -19.58
C LEU A 301 21.32 14.06 -18.88
N GLY A 302 22.00 13.15 -19.59
CA GLY A 302 22.76 12.06 -18.99
C GLY A 302 23.77 12.52 -17.92
N GLY A 303 24.44 13.65 -18.15
CA GLY A 303 25.38 14.25 -17.19
C GLY A 303 24.73 15.04 -16.03
N PHE A 304 23.42 15.25 -16.08
CA PHE A 304 22.63 16.00 -15.11
C PHE A 304 21.71 15.13 -14.26
N LEU A 305 21.58 13.84 -14.62
CA LEU A 305 20.80 12.88 -13.84
C LEU A 305 21.35 12.75 -12.41
N PRO A 306 20.48 12.49 -11.41
CA PRO A 306 20.94 12.18 -10.06
C PRO A 306 21.96 11.02 -10.09
N PRO A 307 23.04 11.08 -9.29
CA PRO A 307 24.02 10.01 -9.27
C PRO A 307 23.42 8.71 -8.72
N GLY A 308 24.02 7.58 -9.10
CA GLY A 308 23.68 6.26 -8.55
C GLY A 308 22.33 5.72 -9.04
N GLN A 309 21.63 5.04 -8.14
CA GLN A 309 20.40 4.31 -8.50
C GLN A 309 19.23 5.24 -8.80
N VAL A 310 19.16 6.43 -8.21
CA VAL A 310 18.07 7.39 -8.51
C VAL A 310 18.12 7.83 -9.97
N GLY A 311 19.32 8.05 -10.53
CA GLY A 311 19.47 8.33 -11.96
C GLY A 311 19.00 7.16 -12.81
N ARG A 312 19.38 5.92 -12.47
CA ARG A 312 18.95 4.71 -13.18
C ARG A 312 17.45 4.49 -13.10
N TRP A 313 16.86 4.74 -11.95
CA TRP A 313 15.42 4.73 -11.76
C TRP A 313 14.76 5.80 -12.64
N LEU A 314 15.26 7.03 -12.66
CA LEU A 314 14.69 8.08 -13.52
C LEU A 314 14.82 7.74 -15.02
N LEU A 315 15.89 7.04 -15.43
CA LEU A 315 16.04 6.54 -16.80
C LEU A 315 14.92 5.57 -17.20
N SER A 316 14.43 4.71 -16.29
CA SER A 316 13.34 3.78 -16.60
C SER A 316 12.01 4.48 -16.87
N TRP A 317 11.85 5.72 -16.41
CA TRP A 317 10.69 6.56 -16.74
C TRP A 317 10.84 7.27 -18.09
N GLY A 318 12.05 7.34 -18.67
CA GLY A 318 12.31 8.06 -19.93
C GLY A 318 11.28 7.84 -21.03
N PRO A 319 10.93 6.57 -21.37
CA PRO A 319 9.94 6.25 -22.39
C PRO A 319 8.51 6.71 -22.07
N ASP A 320 8.22 7.05 -20.81
CA ASP A 320 6.91 7.50 -20.35
C ASP A 320 6.81 9.02 -20.21
N LEU A 321 7.91 9.74 -20.44
CA LEU A 321 8.04 11.18 -20.20
C LEU A 321 8.10 11.94 -21.52
N GLY A 322 6.92 12.33 -22.00
CA GLY A 322 6.81 13.26 -23.12
C GLY A 322 7.43 14.60 -22.77
N TYR A 323 8.14 15.21 -23.71
CA TYR A 323 8.87 16.45 -23.46
C TYR A 323 8.79 17.36 -24.68
N ARG A 324 8.47 18.64 -24.42
CA ARG A 324 8.50 19.70 -25.42
C ARG A 324 9.08 20.97 -24.84
N ARG A 325 9.85 21.69 -25.66
CA ARG A 325 10.49 22.94 -25.34
C ARG A 325 9.71 24.02 -26.08
N ASP A 326 8.98 24.82 -25.32
CA ASP A 326 8.13 25.88 -25.86
C ASP A 326 8.95 27.14 -26.16
N THR A 327 9.88 27.48 -25.26
CA THR A 327 10.87 28.55 -25.44
C THR A 327 12.20 28.11 -24.82
N PRO A 328 13.31 28.84 -25.03
CA PRO A 328 14.59 28.54 -24.36
C PRO A 328 14.49 28.44 -22.83
N GLU A 329 13.51 29.13 -22.21
CA GLU A 329 13.31 29.18 -20.76
C GLU A 329 12.04 28.48 -20.28
N ARG A 330 11.30 27.82 -21.18
CA ARG A 330 10.05 27.14 -20.87
C ARG A 330 10.00 25.76 -21.52
N ALA A 331 9.89 24.74 -20.69
CA ALA A 331 9.64 23.37 -21.11
C ALA A 331 8.28 22.90 -20.60
N ILE A 332 7.76 21.84 -21.22
CA ILE A 332 6.54 21.18 -20.82
C ILE A 332 6.82 19.68 -20.81
N LEU A 333 6.57 19.06 -19.67
CA LEU A 333 6.69 17.64 -19.44
C LEU A 333 5.29 17.02 -19.47
N ASP A 334 5.08 16.00 -20.30
CA ASP A 334 3.83 15.24 -20.34
C ASP A 334 4.05 13.86 -19.73
N ILE A 335 3.20 13.48 -18.79
CA ILE A 335 3.25 12.20 -18.09
C ILE A 335 1.84 11.71 -17.83
N ASP A 336 1.52 10.49 -18.27
CA ASP A 336 0.19 9.88 -18.09
C ASP A 336 -0.97 10.77 -18.63
N GLY A 337 -0.71 11.52 -19.71
CA GLY A 337 -1.67 12.45 -20.32
C GLY A 337 -1.84 13.79 -19.61
N VAL A 338 -0.97 14.11 -18.64
CA VAL A 338 -0.96 15.37 -17.91
C VAL A 338 0.30 16.18 -18.25
N SER A 339 0.06 17.40 -18.74
CA SER A 339 1.13 18.35 -19.05
C SER A 339 1.50 19.21 -17.84
N HIS A 340 2.80 19.29 -17.53
CA HIS A 340 3.40 20.08 -16.48
C HIS A 340 4.33 21.14 -17.08
N VAL A 341 4.03 22.41 -16.84
CA VAL A 341 4.90 23.52 -17.27
C VAL A 341 6.11 23.61 -16.33
N ILE A 342 7.29 23.75 -16.93
CA ILE A 342 8.57 23.92 -16.25
C ILE A 342 9.14 25.28 -16.66
N THR A 343 9.25 26.15 -15.67
CA THR A 343 9.79 27.51 -15.76
C THR A 343 10.77 27.74 -14.62
N PRO A 344 11.70 28.70 -14.74
CA PRO A 344 12.63 29.11 -13.67
C PRO A 344 12.02 29.27 -12.29
#